data_AF-A0AA36HD07-F1
#
_entry.id   AF-A0AA36HD07-F1
#
_cell.length_a   1.000
_cell.length_b   1.000
_cell.length_c   1.000
_cell.angle_alpha   90.00
_cell.angle_beta   90.00
_cell.angle_gamma   90.00
#
_symmetry.space_group_name_H-M   'P 1'
#
loop_
_entity.id
_entity.type
_entity.pdbx_description
1 polymer ?
#
loop_
_entity_poly.entity_id
_entity_poly.type
_entity_poly.pdbx_seq_one_letter_code
_entity_poly.pdbx_strand_id
1 'polypeptide(L)'
;MRFVRPNIIAERISGSLKAPINGFRYSSLRGNRIDVLYNNIKLAFFQPCDNEMIILLHFNLKLPVLWGKKEIQSHFFNVVRSKDQVCEDCKTMSLQ
;
A
#
# COMPACT_ATOMS: atom_id res chain seq x y z
N MET A 1 5.29 9.28 7.65
CA MET A 1 6.02 7.98 7.74
C MET A 1 5.10 6.91 7.17
N ARG A 2 5.53 6.14 6.16
CA ARG A 2 4.65 5.18 5.44
C ARG A 2 4.94 3.76 5.93
N PHE A 3 3.93 2.94 6.21
CA PHE A 3 4.13 1.60 6.79
C PHE A 3 3.37 0.52 6.04
N VAL A 4 3.93 -0.69 5.98
CA VAL A 4 3.30 -1.87 5.37
C VAL A 4 2.98 -2.93 6.42
N ARG A 5 1.79 -3.56 6.36
CA ARG A 5 1.42 -4.74 7.17
C ARG A 5 0.80 -5.86 6.30
N PRO A 6 1.12 -7.14 6.54
CA PRO A 6 1.89 -7.69 7.67
C PRO A 6 3.37 -7.31 7.63
N ASN A 7 4.04 -7.43 8.77
CA ASN A 7 5.44 -7.06 8.90
C ASN A 7 6.28 -8.09 8.12
N ILE A 8 6.65 -7.76 6.89
CA ILE A 8 7.42 -8.65 5.99
C ILE A 8 8.84 -8.89 6.55
N ILE A 9 9.29 -7.97 7.41
CA ILE A 9 10.51 -8.03 8.22
C ILE A 9 10.08 -7.56 9.61
N ALA A 10 10.74 -8.01 10.69
CA ALA A 10 10.39 -7.61 12.07
C ALA A 10 10.41 -6.09 12.30
N GLU A 11 11.05 -5.31 11.42
CA GLU A 11 11.15 -3.86 11.46
C GLU A 11 10.17 -3.13 10.54
N ARG A 12 9.72 -1.96 10.99
CA ARG A 12 8.88 -1.04 10.23
C ARG A 12 9.68 -0.45 9.05
N ILE A 13 9.27 -0.75 7.82
CA ILE A 13 9.96 -0.25 6.62
C ILE A 13 9.19 0.91 6.03
N SER A 14 9.82 2.09 5.99
CA SER A 14 9.33 3.25 5.26
C SER A 14 9.63 3.17 3.76
N GLY A 15 8.75 3.75 2.96
CA GLY A 15 8.83 3.74 1.50
C GLY A 15 7.94 4.79 0.86
N SER A 16 7.74 4.66 -0.45
CA SER A 16 6.81 5.45 -1.26
C SER A 16 5.84 4.51 -1.96
N LEU A 17 4.57 4.89 -2.04
CA LEU A 17 3.57 4.16 -2.83
C LEU A 17 3.23 5.04 -4.04
N LYS A 18 3.19 4.46 -5.24
CA LYS A 18 2.77 5.13 -6.47
C LYS A 18 1.62 4.35 -7.08
N ALA A 19 0.73 5.04 -7.79
CA ALA A 19 -0.40 4.45 -8.49
C ALA A 19 -0.21 4.58 -10.02
N PRO A 20 0.59 3.69 -10.65
CA PRO A 20 0.59 3.55 -12.10
C PRO A 20 -0.75 2.99 -12.63
N ILE A 21 -0.97 3.06 -13.94
CA ILE A 21 -2.23 2.67 -14.60
C ILE A 21 -2.73 1.24 -14.31
N ASN A 22 -1.83 0.31 -13.97
CA ASN A 22 -2.16 -1.11 -13.80
C ASN A 22 -2.21 -1.57 -12.34
N GLY A 23 -1.93 -0.70 -11.38
CA GLY A 23 -1.82 -1.14 -9.99
C GLY A 23 -1.22 -0.11 -9.05
N PHE A 24 -0.82 -0.60 -7.87
CA PHE A 24 -0.02 0.12 -6.92
C PHE A 24 1.39 -0.44 -6.86
N ARG A 25 2.37 0.44 -6.78
CA ARG A 25 3.79 0.09 -6.57
C ARG A 25 4.27 0.67 -5.26
N TYR A 26 4.61 -0.18 -4.30
CA TYR A 26 5.32 0.21 -3.10
C TYR A 26 6.82 0.03 -3.30
N SER A 27 7.59 1.08 -3.08
CA SER A 27 9.05 1.06 -3.12
C SER A 27 9.61 1.44 -1.75
N SER A 28 10.30 0.48 -1.13
CA SER A 28 11.02 0.67 0.13
C SER A 28 12.25 1.55 -0.07
N LEU A 29 12.63 2.31 0.96
CA LEU A 29 13.93 3.01 1.00
C LEU A 29 15.13 2.05 0.88
N ARG A 30 14.94 0.76 1.24
CA ARG A 30 15.97 -0.29 1.13
C ARG A 30 15.99 -0.96 -0.26
N GLY A 31 15.33 -0.38 -1.26
CA GLY A 31 15.34 -0.86 -2.66
C GLY A 31 14.38 -2.02 -2.97
N ASN A 32 13.75 -2.64 -1.97
CA ASN A 32 12.71 -3.65 -2.18
C ASN A 32 11.44 -3.03 -2.75
N ARG A 33 10.75 -3.78 -3.61
CA ARG A 33 9.52 -3.34 -4.26
C ARG A 33 8.42 -4.38 -4.09
N ILE A 34 7.18 -3.90 -4.04
CA ILE A 34 5.96 -4.70 -4.16
C ILE A 34 5.10 -4.06 -5.23
N ASP A 35 4.60 -4.89 -6.13
CA ASP A 35 3.60 -4.51 -7.11
C ASP A 35 2.28 -5.21 -6.80
N VAL A 36 1.23 -4.42 -6.65
CA VAL A 36 -0.13 -4.88 -6.40
C VAL A 36 -0.98 -4.49 -7.60
N LEU A 37 -1.28 -5.45 -8.47
CA LEU A 37 -2.10 -5.21 -9.66
C LEU A 37 -3.57 -4.99 -9.27
N TYR A 38 -4.26 -4.08 -9.96
CA TYR A 38 -5.68 -3.81 -9.70
C TYR A 38 -6.56 -5.05 -9.83
N ASN A 39 -6.31 -5.90 -10.84
CA ASN A 39 -7.06 -7.14 -11.03
C ASN A 39 -6.87 -8.14 -9.86
N ASN A 40 -5.77 -8.04 -9.11
CA ASN A 40 -5.49 -8.90 -7.97
C ASN A 40 -6.15 -8.39 -6.67
N ILE A 41 -6.69 -7.17 -6.65
CA ILE A 41 -7.39 -6.64 -5.48
C ILE A 41 -8.82 -7.21 -5.45
N LYS A 42 -9.17 -7.91 -4.37
CA LYS A 42 -10.52 -8.40 -4.07
C LYS A 42 -11.36 -7.32 -3.40
N LEU A 43 -10.78 -6.60 -2.46
CA LEU A 43 -11.44 -5.52 -1.72
C LEU A 43 -10.39 -4.48 -1.31
N ALA A 44 -10.75 -3.21 -1.41
CA ALA A 44 -9.96 -2.10 -0.87
C ALA A 44 -10.77 -1.40 0.22
N PHE A 45 -10.18 -1.24 1.40
CA PHE A 45 -10.74 -0.52 2.51
C PHE A 45 -9.91 0.73 2.78
N PHE A 46 -10.59 1.86 2.85
CA PHE A 46 -10.01 3.14 3.17
C PHE A 46 -10.57 3.59 4.52
N GLN A 47 -9.69 3.77 5.49
CA GLN A 47 -10.05 4.37 6.77
C GLN A 47 -9.58 5.83 6.75
N PRO A 48 -10.48 6.79 6.47
CA PRO A 48 -10.20 8.18 6.76
C PRO A 48 -10.04 8.32 8.28
N CYS A 49 -9.15 9.20 8.70
CA CYS A 49 -9.04 9.58 10.11
C CYS A 49 -9.48 11.02 10.27
N ASP A 50 -10.30 11.32 11.25
CA ASP A 50 -10.62 12.71 11.63
C ASP A 50 -9.61 13.24 12.63
N ASN A 51 -9.19 12.42 13.60
CA ASN A 51 -8.32 12.84 14.71
C ASN A 51 -6.89 12.24 14.70
N GLU A 52 -6.57 11.33 13.78
CA GLU A 52 -5.20 10.79 13.64
C GLU A 52 -4.42 11.47 12.51
N MET A 53 -3.09 11.49 12.62
CA MET A 53 -2.20 12.04 11.58
C MET A 53 -2.00 11.12 10.37
N ILE A 54 -2.55 9.92 10.41
CA ILE A 54 -2.34 8.88 9.41
C ILE A 54 -3.66 8.41 8.81
N ILE A 55 -3.63 8.01 7.53
CA ILE A 55 -4.69 7.23 6.89
C ILE A 55 -4.24 5.78 6.73
N LEU A 56 -5.19 4.86 6.74
CA LEU A 56 -4.96 3.44 6.46
C LEU A 56 -5.63 3.05 5.15
N LEU A 57 -4.84 2.49 4.25
CA LEU A 57 -5.29 1.81 3.04
C LEU A 57 -5.06 0.31 3.23
N HIS A 58 -6.11 -0.49 3.16
CA HIS A 58 -6.03 -1.93 3.33
C HIS A 58 -6.53 -2.62 2.06
N PHE A 59 -5.72 -3.49 1.48
CA PHE A 59 -6.07 -4.28 0.31
C PHE A 59 -6.15 -5.76 0.67
N ASN A 60 -7.30 -6.36 0.38
CA ASN A 60 -7.48 -7.81 0.34
C ASN A 60 -7.16 -8.26 -1.08
N LEU A 61 -6.23 -9.20 -1.21
CA LEU A 61 -5.75 -9.70 -2.49
C LEU A 61 -6.34 -11.08 -2.78
N LYS A 62 -6.55 -11.37 -4.06
CA LYS A 62 -6.99 -12.70 -4.53
C LYS A 62 -5.84 -13.70 -4.46
N LEU A 63 -4.65 -13.24 -4.85
CA LEU A 63 -3.40 -13.99 -4.82
C LEU A 63 -2.35 -13.25 -3.97
N PRO A 64 -1.44 -13.99 -3.31
CA PRO A 64 -0.31 -13.41 -2.59
C PRO A 64 0.60 -12.59 -3.53
N VAL A 65 1.36 -11.67 -2.94
CA VAL A 65 2.28 -10.78 -3.67
C VAL A 65 3.72 -10.97 -3.21
N LEU A 66 4.66 -10.60 -4.07
CA LEU A 66 6.09 -10.72 -3.79
C LEU A 66 6.64 -9.45 -3.15
N TRP A 67 7.49 -9.62 -2.14
CA TRP A 67 8.43 -8.60 -1.64
C TRP A 67 9.83 -8.93 -2.12
N GLY A 68 10.30 -8.22 -3.14
CA GLY A 68 11.56 -8.57 -3.79
C GLY A 68 11.52 -10.00 -4.33
N LYS A 69 12.23 -10.92 -3.69
CA LYS A 69 12.28 -12.35 -4.05
C LYS A 69 11.44 -13.27 -3.14
N LYS A 70 10.80 -12.73 -2.10
CA LYS A 70 10.03 -13.52 -1.12
C LYS A 70 8.55 -13.34 -1.33
N GLU A 71 7.81 -14.44 -1.34
CA GLU A 71 6.34 -14.40 -1.36
C GLU A 71 5.78 -14.05 0.02
N ILE A 72 4.83 -13.13 0.05
CA ILE A 72 4.08 -12.79 1.24
C ILE A 72 2.86 -13.71 1.28
N GLN A 73 2.87 -14.69 2.19
CA GLN A 73 1.76 -15.67 2.35
C GLN A 73 0.43 -15.03 2.78
N SER A 74 0.44 -13.77 3.19
CA SER A 74 -0.74 -13.02 3.57
C SER A 74 -1.43 -12.44 2.35
N HIS A 75 -2.74 -12.67 2.27
CA HIS A 75 -3.64 -12.05 1.31
C HIS A 75 -3.97 -10.58 1.67
N PHE A 76 -3.43 -10.07 2.77
CA PHE A 76 -3.67 -8.71 3.25
C PHE A 76 -2.44 -7.84 3.03
N PHE A 77 -2.65 -6.64 2.49
CA PHE A 77 -1.64 -5.62 2.30
C PHE A 77 -2.14 -4.27 2.81
N ASN A 78 -1.53 -3.76 3.88
CA ASN A 78 -1.83 -2.45 4.44
C ASN A 78 -0.78 -1.45 4.00
N VAL A 79 -1.19 -0.21 3.73
CA VAL A 79 -0.33 0.95 3.60
C VAL A 79 -0.84 2.06 4.50
N VAL A 80 0.04 2.57 5.35
CA VAL A 80 -0.20 3.77 6.15
C VAL A 80 0.39 4.98 5.44
N ARG A 81 -0.36 6.09 5.34
CA ARG A 81 0.13 7.37 4.78
C ARG A 81 -0.13 8.53 5.75
N SER A 82 0.67 9.60 5.65
CA SER A 82 0.35 10.88 6.32
C SER A 82 -0.80 11.56 5.59
N LYS A 83 -1.70 12.23 6.33
CA LYS A 83 -2.82 13.00 5.77
C LYS A 83 -2.38 13.96 4.66
N ASP A 84 -1.27 14.67 4.85
CA ASP A 84 -0.78 15.71 3.93
C ASP A 84 -0.45 15.18 2.52
N GLN A 85 -0.09 13.90 2.42
CA GLN A 85 0.27 13.29 1.13
C GLN A 85 -0.91 12.62 0.41
N VAL A 86 -2.06 12.46 1.09
CA VAL A 86 -3.26 11.86 0.49
C VAL A 86 -3.85 12.81 -0.55
N CYS A 87 -3.76 14.12 -0.31
CA CYS A 87 -4.30 15.15 -1.19
C CYS A 87 -3.67 15.16 -2.60
N GLU A 88 -2.48 14.59 -2.80
CA GLU A 88 -1.88 14.43 -4.13
C GLU A 88 -2.32 13.13 -4.83
N ASP A 89 -2.31 12.01 -4.10
CA ASP A 89 -2.65 10.70 -4.67
C ASP A 89 -4.18 10.57 -4.93
N CYS A 90 -5.05 11.12 -4.06
CA CYS A 90 -6.51 11.12 -4.26
C CYS A 90 -6.98 11.99 -5.43
N LYS A 91 -6.21 13.01 -5.86
CA LYS A 91 -6.52 13.73 -7.11
C LYS A 91 -6.44 12.81 -8.33
N THR A 92 -5.58 11.79 -8.25
CA THR A 92 -5.41 10.75 -9.28
C THR A 92 -6.40 9.59 -9.13
N MET A 93 -7.04 9.46 -7.95
CA MET A 93 -8.14 8.51 -7.71
C MET A 93 -9.52 9.09 -8.01
N SER A 94 -9.60 10.34 -8.46
CA SER A 94 -10.80 10.88 -9.12
C SER A 94 -11.03 10.04 -10.36
N LEU A 95 -11.92 9.06 -10.22
CA LEU A 95 -12.48 8.24 -11.27
C LEU A 95 -12.79 9.13 -12.49
N GLN A 96 -12.35 8.67 -13.67
CA GLN A 96 -13.18 8.93 -14.86
C GLN A 96 -14.56 8.33 -14.66
#